data_AF-A0A7K9IW60-F1
#
_entry.id   AF-A0A7K9IW60-F1
#
_cell.length_a   1.000
_cell.length_b   1.000
_cell.length_c   1.000
_cell.angle_alpha   90.00
_cell.angle_beta   90.00
_cell.angle_gamma   90.00
#
_symmetry.space_group_name_H-M   'P 1'
#
loop_
_entity.id
_entity.type
_entity.pdbx_description
1 polymer ?
#
loop_
_entity_poly.entity_id
_entity_poly.type
_entity_poly.pdbx_seq_one_letter_code
_entity_poly.pdbx_strand_id
1 'polypeptide(L)'
;ESIPMKSLNCYNDYKSQVTCTWMELSEAHDLVGMVLYQRDNIIMENKDMFCKRQTENDLHEAPDMYVHWVCRNTTEYFGIAVDYNFGFRPNKVLQAELDVDLFQNVQPLPPQNLSVSLMTSGDFLLTWRTASGSQGLGDALEFEVTYKREWESWEEAASLLLSSTTHCSLSHEDLVPGSSYIARVRARPGQASGFSGQYSEWSTEVSWKTPGGGLQPRNLRCLFDGGDRLTCSWEVEKVITTSVLFSLFFRATPASEEEECSPVHEKTLPHTPYVVQSCEIPVSNSSSQSLYHVSVRAKMEEKVVETYKNIQVLPPANVSVTATDNQEYELWWIKHKLNYGFIKQRYQVKYWENNRYNKKRSYSMVHASMLLRNRSACTDCRQKHLIPGV
;
A
#
# COMPACT_ATOMS: atom_id res chain seq x y z
N GLU A 1 -25.09 -34.96 0.94
CA GLU A 1 -25.63 -35.96 1.88
C GLU A 1 -25.03 -35.75 3.26
N SER A 2 -25.85 -35.76 4.32
CA SER A 2 -25.44 -35.49 5.70
C SER A 2 -24.67 -36.66 6.32
N ILE A 3 -23.94 -36.43 7.42
CA ILE A 3 -23.18 -37.49 8.13
C ILE A 3 -24.11 -38.62 8.63
N PRO A 4 -25.28 -38.33 9.24
CA PRO A 4 -26.24 -39.39 9.60
C PRO A 4 -26.66 -40.24 8.41
N MET A 5 -26.89 -39.62 7.25
CA MET A 5 -27.33 -40.35 6.06
C MET A 5 -26.20 -41.18 5.44
N LYS A 6 -24.99 -40.63 5.32
CA LYS A 6 -23.82 -41.36 4.79
C LYS A 6 -23.40 -42.55 5.65
N SER A 7 -23.58 -42.45 6.97
CA SER A 7 -23.22 -43.49 7.93
C SER A 7 -24.35 -44.48 8.21
N LEU A 8 -25.54 -44.25 7.66
CA LEU A 8 -26.69 -45.09 7.90
C LEU A 8 -26.48 -46.47 7.25
N ASN A 9 -26.51 -47.50 8.08
CA ASN A 9 -26.50 -48.89 7.65
C ASN A 9 -27.64 -49.63 8.35
N CYS A 10 -28.54 -50.23 7.56
CA CYS A 10 -29.73 -50.91 8.07
C CYS A 10 -29.76 -52.36 7.59
N TYR A 11 -30.08 -53.27 8.51
CA TYR A 11 -30.26 -54.69 8.25
C TYR A 11 -31.48 -55.22 9.02
N ASN A 12 -32.05 -56.33 8.57
CA ASN A 12 -33.24 -56.92 9.16
C ASN A 12 -33.09 -58.44 9.31
N ASP A 13 -33.87 -59.04 10.23
CA ASP A 13 -33.87 -60.48 10.50
C ASP A 13 -34.90 -61.27 9.66
N TYR A 14 -35.61 -60.57 8.76
CA TYR A 14 -36.70 -61.08 7.94
C TYR A 14 -37.82 -61.80 8.73
N LYS A 15 -37.90 -61.57 10.04
CA LYS A 15 -38.86 -62.18 10.95
C LYS A 15 -39.72 -61.13 11.63
N SER A 16 -39.09 -60.21 12.36
CA SER A 16 -39.83 -59.13 13.03
C SER A 16 -39.02 -57.89 13.37
N GLN A 17 -37.70 -57.86 13.13
CA GLN A 17 -36.83 -56.76 13.57
C GLN A 17 -36.02 -56.13 12.44
N VAL A 18 -35.94 -54.81 12.49
CA VAL A 18 -35.03 -53.97 11.68
C VAL A 18 -34.08 -53.25 12.63
N THR A 19 -32.78 -53.34 12.35
CA THR A 19 -31.72 -52.65 13.10
C THR A 19 -30.96 -51.72 12.16
N CYS A 20 -30.80 -50.47 12.57
CA CYS A 20 -30.02 -49.48 11.85
C CYS A 20 -28.93 -48.91 12.75
N THR A 21 -27.77 -48.66 12.19
CA THR A 21 -26.66 -47.96 12.84
C THR A 21 -26.33 -46.70 12.07
N TRP A 22 -26.09 -45.59 12.76
CA TRP A 22 -25.67 -44.33 12.15
C TRP A 22 -24.86 -43.50 13.13
N MET A 23 -24.22 -42.45 12.62
CA MET A 23 -23.33 -41.56 13.38
C MET A 23 -23.70 -40.09 13.18
N GLU A 24 -23.48 -39.27 14.21
CA GLU A 24 -23.48 -37.81 14.12
C GLU A 24 -22.32 -37.20 14.91
N LEU A 25 -22.01 -35.93 14.64
CA LEU A 25 -21.03 -35.19 15.42
C LEU A 25 -21.58 -34.86 16.80
N SER A 26 -20.77 -35.04 17.84
CA SER A 26 -21.14 -34.71 19.23
C SER A 26 -21.59 -33.25 19.37
N GLU A 27 -20.83 -32.31 18.80
CA GLU A 27 -21.15 -30.88 18.83
C GLU A 27 -22.49 -30.56 18.16
N ALA A 28 -22.83 -31.25 17.06
CA ALA A 28 -24.10 -31.06 16.37
C ALA A 28 -25.26 -31.62 17.20
N HIS A 29 -25.06 -32.79 17.82
CA HIS A 29 -26.02 -33.41 18.72
C HIS A 29 -26.38 -32.50 19.92
N ASP A 30 -25.37 -31.87 20.52
CA ASP A 30 -25.54 -30.96 21.65
C ASP A 30 -26.46 -29.77 21.29
N LEU A 31 -26.48 -29.35 20.02
CA LEU A 31 -27.34 -28.27 19.51
C LEU A 31 -28.72 -28.79 19.10
N VAL A 32 -28.77 -29.85 18.29
CA VAL A 32 -29.99 -30.43 17.72
C VAL A 32 -29.86 -31.95 17.62
N GLY A 33 -30.81 -32.65 18.26
CA GLY A 33 -30.89 -34.09 18.16
C GLY A 33 -31.61 -34.50 16.87
N MET A 34 -31.15 -35.59 16.26
CA MET A 34 -31.75 -36.15 15.06
C MET A 34 -32.60 -37.39 15.41
N VAL A 35 -33.75 -37.51 14.77
CA VAL A 35 -34.64 -38.67 14.86
C VAL A 35 -34.60 -39.43 13.55
N LEU A 36 -34.17 -40.68 13.60
CA LEU A 36 -34.27 -41.61 12.47
C LEU A 36 -35.72 -42.12 12.39
N TYR A 37 -36.32 -42.04 11.22
CA TYR A 37 -37.63 -42.64 10.94
C TYR A 37 -37.55 -43.58 9.74
N GLN A 38 -38.43 -44.57 9.75
CA GLN A 38 -38.63 -45.56 8.71
C GLN A 38 -40.01 -45.34 8.08
N ARG A 39 -40.09 -45.40 6.76
CA ARG A 39 -41.33 -45.33 6.00
C ARG A 39 -41.36 -46.48 5.00
N ASP A 40 -42.40 -47.30 5.04
CA ASP A 40 -42.61 -48.34 4.03
C ASP A 40 -43.42 -47.84 2.84
N ASN A 41 -43.34 -48.58 1.74
CA ASN A 41 -44.04 -48.27 0.48
C ASN A 41 -45.52 -48.71 0.45
N ILE A 42 -46.06 -49.27 1.55
CA ILE A 42 -47.43 -49.82 1.62
C ILE A 42 -48.36 -48.88 2.40
N ILE A 43 -48.01 -48.61 3.65
CA ILE A 43 -48.74 -47.75 4.60
C ILE A 43 -48.31 -46.29 4.42
N MET A 44 -47.09 -46.04 3.94
CA MET A 44 -46.53 -44.70 3.69
C MET A 44 -46.46 -43.79 4.93
N GLU A 45 -46.56 -44.35 6.14
CA GLU A 45 -46.46 -43.62 7.40
C GLU A 45 -45.01 -43.56 7.90
N ASN A 46 -44.65 -42.44 8.54
CA ASN A 46 -43.35 -42.30 9.20
C ASN A 46 -43.40 -42.93 10.59
N LYS A 47 -42.63 -43.99 10.79
CA LYS A 47 -42.45 -44.64 12.08
C LYS A 47 -41.07 -44.31 12.63
N ASP A 48 -41.04 -43.61 13.77
CA ASP A 48 -39.77 -43.30 14.44
C ASP A 48 -39.08 -44.57 14.90
N MET A 49 -37.76 -44.63 14.69
CA MET A 49 -36.91 -45.72 15.14
C MET A 49 -36.49 -45.48 16.59
N PHE A 50 -36.50 -46.52 17.42
CA PHE A 50 -36.03 -46.40 18.80
C PHE A 50 -34.51 -46.50 18.85
N CYS A 51 -33.85 -45.35 18.95
CA CYS A 51 -32.39 -45.20 18.97
C CYS A 51 -31.83 -45.17 20.39
N LYS A 52 -30.71 -45.88 20.61
CA LYS A 52 -29.90 -45.79 21.82
C LYS A 52 -28.45 -45.50 21.46
N ARG A 53 -27.80 -44.65 22.25
CA ARG A 53 -26.36 -44.38 22.11
C ARG A 53 -25.58 -45.66 22.39
N GLN A 54 -24.65 -46.00 21.51
CA GLN A 54 -23.72 -47.10 21.71
C GLN A 54 -22.62 -46.64 22.69
N THR A 55 -22.45 -47.34 23.81
CA THR A 55 -21.38 -47.07 24.80
C THR A 55 -20.12 -47.86 24.47
N GLU A 56 -18.95 -47.28 24.76
CA GLU A 56 -17.56 -47.61 24.39
C GLU A 56 -17.05 -49.06 24.50
N ASN A 57 -17.84 -50.04 24.94
CA ASN A 57 -17.32 -51.37 25.22
C ASN A 57 -17.20 -52.32 24.01
N ASP A 58 -17.53 -51.88 22.78
CA ASP A 58 -17.56 -52.80 21.61
C ASP A 58 -16.83 -52.33 20.33
N LEU A 59 -16.17 -51.16 20.29
CA LEU A 59 -15.42 -50.71 19.09
C LEU A 59 -14.14 -49.94 19.43
N HIS A 60 -12.99 -50.44 18.96
CA HIS A 60 -11.65 -49.89 19.20
C HIS A 60 -11.21 -48.78 18.21
N GLU A 61 -12.08 -48.27 17.33
CA GLU A 61 -11.65 -47.48 16.16
C GLU A 61 -12.48 -46.22 15.84
N ALA A 62 -13.38 -45.77 16.73
CA ALA A 62 -14.12 -44.53 16.50
C ALA A 62 -13.44 -43.33 17.21
N PRO A 63 -13.18 -42.21 16.51
CA PRO A 63 -12.73 -40.99 17.18
C PRO A 63 -13.81 -40.46 18.14
N ASP A 64 -13.42 -39.98 19.34
CA ASP A 64 -14.28 -39.39 20.40
C ASP A 64 -15.25 -38.27 19.95
N MET A 65 -15.15 -37.85 18.69
CA MET A 65 -15.93 -36.78 18.08
C MET A 65 -17.33 -37.22 17.59
N TYR A 66 -17.56 -38.53 17.39
CA TYR A 66 -18.81 -39.03 16.84
C TYR A 66 -19.66 -39.77 17.87
N VAL A 67 -20.96 -39.49 17.87
CA VAL A 67 -21.96 -40.24 18.63
C VAL A 67 -22.51 -41.34 17.74
N HIS A 68 -22.34 -42.59 18.17
CA HIS A 68 -22.86 -43.76 17.49
C HIS A 68 -24.24 -44.13 18.02
N TRP A 69 -25.18 -44.33 17.11
CA TRP A 69 -26.55 -44.68 17.41
C TRP A 69 -26.89 -46.06 16.87
N VAL A 70 -27.50 -46.88 17.71
CA VAL A 70 -28.10 -48.15 17.32
C VAL A 70 -29.61 -48.03 17.51
N CYS A 71 -30.35 -48.14 16.42
CA CYS A 71 -31.79 -47.99 16.40
C CYS A 71 -32.48 -49.29 16.03
N ARG A 72 -33.56 -49.62 16.74
CA ARG A 72 -34.33 -50.84 16.49
C ARG A 72 -35.80 -50.52 16.34
N ASN A 73 -36.46 -51.26 15.47
CA ASN A 73 -37.90 -51.20 15.26
C ASN A 73 -38.44 -52.59 14.95
N THR A 74 -39.68 -52.84 15.37
CA THR A 74 -40.40 -54.07 15.03
C THR A 74 -41.33 -53.81 13.85
N THR A 75 -41.31 -54.74 12.89
CA THR A 75 -42.17 -54.72 11.71
C THR A 75 -42.88 -56.07 11.58
N GLU A 76 -44.11 -56.05 11.09
CA GLU A 76 -44.97 -57.24 11.01
C GLU A 76 -44.93 -57.93 9.65
N TYR A 77 -44.38 -57.26 8.63
CA TYR A 77 -44.43 -57.73 7.25
C TYR A 77 -43.10 -57.51 6.53
N PHE A 78 -42.56 -58.59 5.97
CA PHE A 78 -41.42 -58.57 5.06
C PHE A 78 -41.83 -59.24 3.74
N GLY A 79 -41.40 -58.66 2.62
CA GLY A 79 -41.68 -59.21 1.31
C GLY A 79 -40.70 -58.67 0.26
N ILE A 80 -40.57 -59.39 -0.85
CA ILE A 80 -39.59 -59.10 -1.91
C ILE A 80 -39.85 -57.74 -2.58
N ALA A 81 -41.08 -57.22 -2.53
CA ALA A 81 -41.48 -55.93 -3.09
C ALA A 81 -41.72 -54.84 -2.02
N VAL A 82 -41.28 -55.05 -0.78
CA VAL A 82 -41.41 -54.07 0.30
C VAL A 82 -40.14 -53.26 0.41
N ASP A 83 -40.24 -51.97 0.11
CA ASP A 83 -39.13 -51.04 0.25
C ASP A 83 -39.29 -50.21 1.52
N TYR A 84 -38.22 -50.15 2.32
CA TYR A 84 -38.14 -49.26 3.47
C TYR A 84 -37.27 -48.05 3.14
N ASN A 85 -37.88 -46.87 3.17
CA ASN A 85 -37.20 -45.60 3.08
C ASN A 85 -36.84 -45.11 4.49
N PHE A 86 -35.58 -44.75 4.69
CA PHE A 86 -35.11 -44.19 5.95
C PHE A 86 -34.81 -42.71 5.77
N GLY A 87 -35.18 -41.91 6.77
CA GLY A 87 -34.94 -40.48 6.77
C GLY A 87 -34.62 -39.97 8.16
N PHE A 88 -34.02 -38.79 8.19
CA PHE A 88 -33.74 -38.08 9.44
C PHE A 88 -34.57 -36.81 9.51
N ARG A 89 -35.07 -36.50 10.70
CA ARG A 89 -35.68 -35.21 11.01
C ARG A 89 -35.09 -34.64 12.30
N PRO A 90 -34.85 -33.32 12.38
CA PRO A 90 -34.47 -32.71 13.64
C PRO A 90 -35.61 -32.84 14.66
N ASN A 91 -35.26 -32.98 15.94
CA ASN A 91 -36.23 -33.01 17.04
C ASN A 91 -36.75 -31.62 17.43
N LYS A 92 -36.22 -30.57 16.79
CA LYS A 92 -36.64 -29.18 16.93
C LYS A 92 -37.06 -28.65 15.55
N VAL A 93 -38.01 -27.73 15.52
CA VAL A 93 -38.38 -27.00 14.31
C VAL A 93 -37.28 -25.96 14.04
N LEU A 94 -36.54 -26.12 12.94
CA LEU A 94 -35.52 -25.18 12.50
C LEU A 94 -36.04 -24.47 11.24
N GLN A 95 -36.71 -23.33 11.45
CA GLN A 95 -37.41 -22.61 10.39
C GLN A 95 -37.25 -21.11 10.60
N ALA A 96 -37.12 -20.37 9.50
CA ALA A 96 -37.13 -18.92 9.47
C ALA A 96 -38.11 -18.48 8.39
N GLU A 97 -39.02 -17.57 8.75
CA GLU A 97 -40.04 -17.00 7.87
C GLU A 97 -39.93 -15.48 7.90
N LEU A 98 -40.18 -14.84 6.76
CA LEU A 98 -40.12 -13.39 6.63
C LEU A 98 -41.12 -12.93 5.56
N ASP A 99 -42.03 -12.04 5.95
CA ASP A 99 -42.85 -11.30 5.01
C ASP A 99 -42.02 -10.16 4.41
N VAL A 100 -41.84 -10.19 3.08
CA VAL A 100 -41.02 -9.21 2.36
C VAL A 100 -41.90 -8.23 1.59
N ASP A 101 -41.93 -6.97 2.02
CA ASP A 101 -42.53 -5.88 1.24
C ASP A 101 -41.57 -5.51 0.09
N LEU A 102 -41.99 -5.79 -1.14
CA LEU A 102 -41.19 -5.56 -2.34
C LEU A 102 -40.84 -4.09 -2.56
N PHE A 103 -41.65 -3.14 -2.07
CA PHE A 103 -41.42 -1.71 -2.25
C PHE A 103 -40.54 -1.10 -1.15
N GLN A 104 -40.41 -1.79 -0.01
CA GLN A 104 -39.55 -1.36 1.10
C GLN A 104 -38.22 -2.13 1.20
N ASN A 105 -38.03 -3.15 0.36
CA ASN A 105 -36.84 -4.00 0.33
C ASN A 105 -36.20 -4.04 -1.06
N VAL A 106 -36.08 -2.87 -1.70
CA VAL A 106 -35.51 -2.76 -3.05
C VAL A 106 -33.98 -2.64 -2.97
N GLN A 107 -33.28 -3.53 -3.67
CA GLN A 107 -31.86 -3.37 -3.97
C GLN A 107 -31.69 -3.23 -5.48
N PRO A 108 -31.39 -2.01 -6.01
CA PRO A 108 -31.19 -1.80 -7.43
C PRO A 108 -29.97 -2.58 -7.96
N LEU A 109 -29.94 -2.81 -9.26
CA LEU A 109 -28.77 -3.37 -9.92
C LEU A 109 -27.67 -2.28 -10.05
N PRO A 110 -26.38 -2.68 -10.01
CA PRO A 110 -25.27 -1.74 -10.16
C PRO A 110 -25.35 -1.00 -11.50
N PRO A 111 -25.07 0.31 -11.54
CA PRO A 111 -25.02 1.05 -12.79
C PRO A 111 -23.94 0.49 -13.74
N GLN A 112 -24.20 0.60 -15.04
CA GLN A 112 -23.38 0.01 -16.09
C GLN A 112 -22.75 1.06 -16.99
N ASN A 113 -21.69 0.70 -17.71
CA ASN A 113 -21.02 1.55 -18.70
C ASN A 113 -20.58 2.92 -18.15
N LEU A 114 -20.02 2.93 -16.93
CA LEU A 114 -19.41 4.13 -16.37
C LEU A 114 -18.22 4.54 -17.25
N SER A 115 -18.23 5.78 -17.71
CA SER A 115 -17.19 6.35 -18.58
C SER A 115 -16.90 7.80 -18.23
N VAL A 116 -15.70 8.26 -18.57
CA VAL A 116 -15.22 9.63 -18.31
C VAL A 116 -14.80 10.27 -19.62
N SER A 117 -15.21 11.51 -19.84
CA SER A 117 -14.77 12.32 -20.98
C SER A 117 -14.31 13.71 -20.54
N LEU A 118 -13.19 14.18 -21.07
CA LEU A 118 -12.68 15.54 -20.84
C LEU A 118 -13.49 16.54 -21.68
N MET A 119 -14.06 17.55 -21.02
CA MET A 119 -14.83 18.61 -21.65
C MET A 119 -13.93 19.72 -22.18
N THR A 120 -14.44 20.55 -23.08
CA THR A 120 -13.72 21.74 -23.60
C THR A 120 -13.42 22.78 -22.53
N SER A 121 -14.17 22.79 -21.41
CA SER A 121 -13.90 23.63 -20.24
C SER A 121 -12.68 23.17 -19.44
N GLY A 122 -12.19 21.94 -19.64
CA GLY A 122 -11.18 21.29 -18.80
C GLY A 122 -11.77 20.33 -17.76
N ASP A 123 -13.07 20.39 -17.51
CA ASP A 123 -13.77 19.55 -16.54
C ASP A 123 -13.96 18.12 -17.04
N PHE A 124 -14.30 17.20 -16.12
CA PHE A 124 -14.51 15.79 -16.45
C PHE A 124 -15.98 15.41 -16.33
N LEU A 125 -16.57 15.03 -17.46
CA LEU A 125 -17.94 14.50 -17.50
C LEU A 125 -17.91 12.99 -17.30
N LEU A 126 -18.52 12.54 -16.21
CA LEU A 126 -18.80 11.14 -15.92
C LEU A 126 -20.20 10.81 -16.42
N THR A 127 -20.35 9.69 -17.13
CA THR A 127 -21.65 9.19 -17.59
C THR A 127 -21.78 7.69 -17.33
N TRP A 128 -22.98 7.25 -17.00
CA TRP A 128 -23.30 5.84 -16.79
C TRP A 128 -24.70 5.52 -17.32
N ARG A 129 -25.11 4.26 -17.24
CA ARG A 129 -26.45 3.79 -17.59
C ARG A 129 -27.08 3.04 -16.42
N THR A 130 -28.35 3.28 -16.19
CA THR A 130 -29.16 2.42 -15.31
C THR A 130 -29.25 1.03 -15.93
N ALA A 131 -29.00 0.00 -15.13
CA ALA A 131 -29.10 -1.38 -15.58
C ALA A 131 -30.52 -1.70 -16.09
N SER A 132 -30.63 -2.52 -17.13
CA SER A 132 -31.91 -2.81 -17.81
C SER A 132 -32.99 -3.33 -16.85
N GLY A 133 -32.62 -4.14 -15.84
CA GLY A 133 -33.56 -4.65 -14.84
C GLY A 133 -34.06 -3.61 -13.82
N SER A 134 -33.42 -2.45 -13.74
CA SER A 134 -33.81 -1.33 -12.85
C SER A 134 -34.43 -0.17 -13.61
N GLN A 135 -34.69 -0.30 -14.91
CA GLN A 135 -35.32 0.75 -15.71
C GLN A 135 -36.74 1.10 -15.24
N GLY A 136 -37.46 0.14 -14.66
CA GLY A 136 -38.79 0.37 -14.08
C GLY A 136 -38.78 1.31 -12.86
N LEU A 137 -37.62 1.52 -12.23
CA LEU A 137 -37.46 2.50 -11.15
C LEU A 137 -37.26 3.92 -11.72
N GLY A 138 -36.74 4.07 -12.94
CA GLY A 138 -36.65 5.37 -13.62
C GLY A 138 -36.07 6.49 -12.75
N ASP A 139 -36.83 7.58 -12.61
CA ASP A 139 -36.47 8.78 -11.84
C ASP A 139 -36.52 8.56 -10.32
N ALA A 140 -36.99 7.40 -9.85
CA ALA A 140 -36.97 7.01 -8.45
C ALA A 140 -35.57 6.70 -7.92
N LEU A 141 -34.52 6.73 -8.75
CA LEU A 141 -33.17 6.39 -8.33
C LEU A 141 -32.35 7.63 -7.97
N GLU A 142 -31.61 7.50 -6.87
CA GLU A 142 -30.48 8.35 -6.53
C GLU A 142 -29.19 7.58 -6.82
N PHE A 143 -28.19 8.29 -7.33
CA PHE A 143 -26.87 7.77 -7.63
C PHE A 143 -25.84 8.41 -6.73
N GLU A 144 -24.96 7.59 -6.17
CA GLU A 144 -23.81 8.04 -5.44
C GLU A 144 -22.56 7.78 -6.28
N VAL A 145 -21.89 8.85 -6.68
CA VAL A 145 -20.61 8.80 -7.36
C VAL A 145 -19.52 9.04 -6.34
N THR A 146 -18.59 8.10 -6.23
CA THR A 146 -17.41 8.25 -5.37
C THR A 146 -16.16 8.25 -6.22
N TYR A 147 -15.23 9.15 -5.92
CA TYR A 147 -13.97 9.26 -6.65
C TYR A 147 -12.82 9.62 -5.71
N LYS A 148 -11.64 9.16 -6.10
CA LYS A 148 -10.40 9.35 -5.35
C LYS A 148 -9.21 9.28 -6.28
N ARG A 149 -8.04 9.69 -5.82
CA ARG A 149 -6.79 9.36 -6.51
C ARG A 149 -6.50 7.87 -6.37
N GLU A 150 -5.81 7.32 -7.35
CA GLU A 150 -5.56 5.89 -7.44
C GLU A 150 -4.91 5.31 -6.17
N TRP A 151 -3.98 6.06 -5.56
CA TRP A 151 -3.26 5.67 -4.34
C TRP A 151 -4.02 5.91 -3.03
N GLU A 152 -5.10 6.71 -3.04
CA GLU A 152 -5.88 7.04 -1.83
C GLU A 152 -6.76 5.87 -1.39
N SER A 153 -7.18 5.87 -0.13
CA SER A 153 -8.16 4.91 0.38
C SER A 153 -9.58 5.27 -0.10
N TRP A 154 -10.47 4.28 -0.17
CA TRP A 154 -11.90 4.55 -0.44
C TRP A 154 -12.63 5.19 0.75
N GLU A 155 -12.07 5.16 1.95
CA GLU A 155 -12.64 5.79 3.15
C GLU A 155 -12.54 7.32 3.11
N GLU A 156 -11.50 7.83 2.46
CA GLU A 156 -11.23 9.27 2.30
C GLU A 156 -11.76 9.82 0.95
N ALA A 157 -12.47 9.00 0.18
CA ALA A 157 -12.94 9.36 -1.16
C ALA A 157 -14.01 10.46 -1.12
N ALA A 158 -13.94 11.37 -2.09
CA ALA A 158 -15.00 12.34 -2.30
C ALA A 158 -16.25 11.64 -2.83
N SER A 159 -17.42 12.06 -2.33
CA SER A 159 -18.71 11.45 -2.66
C SER A 159 -19.71 12.51 -3.09
N LEU A 160 -20.44 12.25 -4.17
CA LEU A 160 -21.48 13.10 -4.73
C LEU A 160 -22.78 12.31 -4.80
N LEU A 161 -23.83 12.81 -4.16
CA LEU A 161 -25.16 12.24 -4.25
C LEU A 161 -25.99 13.03 -5.28
N LEU A 162 -26.57 12.31 -6.24
CA LEU A 162 -27.23 12.86 -7.40
C LEU A 162 -28.62 12.23 -7.57
N SER A 163 -29.65 13.04 -7.78
CA SER A 163 -31.02 12.56 -7.94
C SER A 163 -31.41 12.51 -9.41
N SER A 164 -31.97 11.37 -9.85
CA SER A 164 -32.61 11.22 -11.17
C SER A 164 -31.74 11.63 -12.38
N THR A 165 -30.41 11.49 -12.27
CA THR A 165 -29.45 11.76 -13.36
C THR A 165 -28.49 10.60 -13.56
N THR A 166 -27.98 10.48 -14.79
CA THR A 166 -27.03 9.44 -15.20
C THR A 166 -25.66 10.01 -15.59
N HIS A 167 -25.42 11.27 -15.22
CA HIS A 167 -24.16 11.94 -15.48
C HIS A 167 -23.84 12.97 -14.38
N CYS A 168 -22.55 13.28 -14.23
CA CYS A 168 -22.07 14.40 -13.41
C CYS A 168 -20.79 15.00 -13.99
N SER A 169 -20.55 16.28 -13.69
CA SER A 169 -19.32 16.96 -14.04
C SER A 169 -18.46 17.15 -12.80
N LEU A 170 -17.18 16.78 -12.88
CA LEU A 170 -16.17 17.06 -11.87
C LEU A 170 -15.34 18.26 -12.34
N SER A 171 -15.33 19.33 -11.53
CA SER A 171 -14.53 20.51 -11.80
C SER A 171 -13.04 20.18 -11.83
N HIS A 172 -12.32 20.68 -12.82
CA HIS A 172 -10.87 20.52 -12.86
C HIS A 172 -10.14 21.24 -11.72
N GLU A 173 -10.76 22.25 -11.10
CA GLU A 173 -10.20 22.99 -9.96
C GLU A 173 -10.18 22.16 -8.67
N ASP A 174 -11.12 21.22 -8.53
CA ASP A 174 -11.24 20.33 -7.38
C ASP A 174 -10.30 19.10 -7.47
N LEU A 175 -9.68 18.90 -8.63
CA LEU A 175 -8.82 17.77 -8.92
C LEU A 175 -7.35 18.18 -8.94
N VAL A 176 -6.48 17.32 -8.39
CA VAL A 176 -5.03 17.57 -8.40
C VAL A 176 -4.49 17.35 -9.82
N PRO A 177 -3.84 18.35 -10.45
CA PRO A 177 -3.28 18.22 -11.80
C PRO A 177 -2.22 17.12 -11.90
N GLY A 178 -2.16 16.40 -13.03
CA GLY A 178 -1.20 15.32 -13.27
C GLY A 178 -1.36 14.09 -12.36
N SER A 179 -2.57 13.82 -11.89
CA SER A 179 -2.88 12.69 -11.01
C SER A 179 -3.78 11.67 -11.72
N SER A 180 -3.58 10.39 -11.41
CA SER A 180 -4.53 9.33 -11.76
C SER A 180 -5.67 9.32 -10.75
N TYR A 181 -6.90 9.37 -11.26
CA TYR A 181 -8.12 9.25 -10.48
C TYR A 181 -8.88 7.99 -10.89
N ILE A 182 -9.66 7.48 -9.93
CA ILE A 182 -10.58 6.38 -10.10
C ILE A 182 -11.93 6.76 -9.52
N ALA A 183 -13.01 6.36 -10.20
CA ALA A 183 -14.38 6.57 -9.74
C ALA A 183 -15.23 5.31 -9.89
N ARG A 184 -16.27 5.23 -9.06
CA ARG A 184 -17.32 4.22 -9.11
C ARG A 184 -18.65 4.83 -8.72
N VAL A 185 -19.73 4.27 -9.23
CA VAL A 185 -21.09 4.74 -8.97
C VAL A 185 -21.96 3.60 -8.47
N ARG A 186 -22.88 3.88 -7.56
CA ARG A 186 -23.92 2.93 -7.13
C ARG A 186 -25.26 3.64 -7.06
N ALA A 187 -26.35 2.87 -7.15
CA ALA A 187 -27.71 3.39 -7.13
C ALA A 187 -28.41 3.01 -5.82
N ARG A 188 -29.39 3.81 -5.42
CA ARG A 188 -30.33 3.47 -4.36
C ARG A 188 -31.72 4.03 -4.69
N PRO A 189 -32.79 3.50 -4.08
CA PRO A 189 -34.08 4.18 -4.10
C PRO A 189 -33.95 5.59 -3.52
N GLY A 190 -34.51 6.56 -4.23
CA GLY A 190 -34.49 7.96 -3.84
C GLY A 190 -35.46 8.23 -2.70
N GLN A 191 -35.13 9.17 -1.82
CA GLN A 191 -35.90 9.38 -0.58
C GLN A 191 -37.36 9.77 -0.82
N ALA A 192 -37.63 10.47 -1.92
CA ALA A 192 -38.96 10.94 -2.29
C ALA A 192 -39.75 9.95 -3.19
N SER A 193 -39.19 8.76 -3.47
CA SER A 193 -39.72 7.89 -4.53
C SER A 193 -40.83 6.92 -4.08
N GLY A 194 -41.10 6.83 -2.78
CA GLY A 194 -42.02 5.83 -2.20
C GLY A 194 -41.43 4.42 -2.11
N PHE A 195 -40.27 4.19 -2.72
CA PHE A 195 -39.47 2.97 -2.58
C PHE A 195 -38.41 3.18 -1.49
N SER A 196 -38.10 2.12 -0.74
CA SER A 196 -36.98 2.11 0.19
C SER A 196 -36.19 0.81 0.05
N GLY A 197 -34.96 0.83 0.58
CA GLY A 197 -34.09 -0.32 0.55
C GLY A 197 -32.61 0.07 0.55
N GLN A 198 -31.78 -0.83 0.03
CA GLN A 198 -30.34 -0.71 0.12
C GLN A 198 -29.71 -0.16 -1.15
N TYR A 199 -28.46 0.26 -1.01
CA TYR A 199 -27.64 0.56 -2.17
C TYR A 199 -27.39 -0.69 -3.00
N SER A 200 -27.28 -0.51 -4.32
CA SER A 200 -26.70 -1.49 -5.21
C SER A 200 -25.25 -1.76 -4.83
N GLU A 201 -24.73 -2.88 -5.34
CA GLU A 201 -23.29 -3.03 -5.49
C GLU A 201 -22.71 -1.87 -6.31
N TRP A 202 -21.41 -1.66 -6.19
CA TRP A 202 -20.70 -0.66 -6.98
C TRP A 202 -20.62 -1.06 -8.46
N SER A 203 -20.65 -0.06 -9.34
CA SER A 203 -20.29 -0.25 -10.75
C SER A 203 -18.84 -0.71 -10.89
N THR A 204 -18.49 -1.19 -12.07
CA THR A 204 -17.07 -1.28 -12.47
C THR A 204 -16.41 0.08 -12.35
N GLU A 205 -15.18 0.10 -11.85
CA GLU A 205 -14.42 1.32 -11.67
C GLU A 205 -13.96 1.89 -13.02
N VAL A 206 -13.88 3.21 -13.12
CA VAL A 206 -13.31 3.91 -14.27
C VAL A 206 -12.11 4.74 -13.82
N SER A 207 -11.03 4.70 -14.59
CA SER A 207 -9.82 5.48 -14.30
C SER A 207 -9.60 6.57 -15.36
N TRP A 208 -9.11 7.73 -14.94
CA TRP A 208 -8.66 8.79 -15.85
C TRP A 208 -7.44 9.52 -15.27
N LYS A 209 -6.77 10.32 -16.09
CA LYS A 209 -5.66 11.18 -15.65
C LYS A 209 -6.02 12.63 -15.88
N THR A 210 -5.76 13.47 -14.89
CA THR A 210 -5.90 14.92 -15.04
C THR A 210 -4.74 15.48 -15.86
N PRO A 211 -4.99 16.44 -16.78
CA PRO A 211 -3.93 17.14 -17.46
C PRO A 211 -3.09 17.95 -16.47
N GLY A 212 -1.89 18.33 -16.89
CA GLY A 212 -0.91 18.96 -16.00
C GLY A 212 -0.01 17.93 -15.32
N GLY A 213 0.84 18.39 -14.41
CA GLY A 213 1.96 17.60 -13.87
C GLY A 213 3.33 18.12 -14.30
N GLY A 214 3.53 19.44 -14.17
CA GLY A 214 4.84 20.04 -14.40
C GLY A 214 5.77 19.92 -13.19
N LEU A 215 6.94 20.57 -13.28
CA LEU A 215 7.95 20.60 -12.22
C LEU A 215 7.55 21.38 -10.96
N GLN A 216 6.35 21.97 -10.94
CA GLN A 216 5.89 22.83 -9.85
C GLN A 216 5.30 22.00 -8.71
N PRO A 217 5.52 22.40 -7.44
CA PRO A 217 4.81 21.84 -6.31
C PRO A 217 3.30 21.95 -6.51
N ARG A 218 2.56 20.91 -6.11
CA ARG A 218 1.11 20.85 -6.28
C ARG A 218 0.43 20.46 -4.98
N ASN A 219 -0.90 20.61 -4.96
CA ASN A 219 -1.75 20.22 -3.85
C ASN A 219 -1.29 20.80 -2.49
N LEU A 220 -0.88 22.08 -2.48
CA LEU A 220 -0.52 22.78 -1.25
C LEU A 220 -1.78 22.94 -0.38
N ARG A 221 -1.77 22.33 0.80
CA ARG A 221 -2.86 22.38 1.77
C ARG A 221 -2.31 22.71 3.14
N CYS A 222 -2.95 23.63 3.84
CA CYS A 222 -2.62 23.98 5.21
C CYS A 222 -3.84 23.80 6.11
N LEU A 223 -3.65 23.14 7.24
CA LEU A 223 -4.69 22.84 8.22
C LEU A 223 -4.25 23.41 9.57
N PHE A 224 -5.03 24.35 10.10
CA PHE A 224 -4.84 24.89 11.43
C PHE A 224 -5.56 23.99 12.45
N ASP A 225 -4.86 23.61 13.51
CA ASP A 225 -5.42 22.72 14.55
C ASP A 225 -6.36 23.43 15.55
N GLY A 226 -6.49 24.75 15.44
CA GLY A 226 -7.30 25.56 16.37
C GLY A 226 -6.54 25.97 17.65
N GLY A 227 -5.32 25.47 17.85
CA GLY A 227 -4.46 25.78 18.97
C GLY A 227 -3.34 26.71 18.52
N ASP A 228 -2.17 26.12 18.26
CA ASP A 228 -0.92 26.81 17.99
C ASP A 228 -0.15 26.23 16.80
N ARG A 229 -0.74 25.32 16.00
CA ARG A 229 -0.02 24.67 14.89
C ARG A 229 -0.79 24.77 13.58
N LEU A 230 -0.12 25.32 12.57
CA LEU A 230 -0.56 25.29 11.18
C LEU A 230 0.29 24.26 10.43
N THR A 231 -0.33 23.12 10.07
CA THR A 231 0.34 22.05 9.34
C THR A 231 0.11 22.21 7.86
N CYS A 232 1.18 22.46 7.10
CA CYS A 232 1.13 22.59 5.66
C CYS A 232 1.76 21.37 4.98
N SER A 233 1.15 20.90 3.89
CA SER A 233 1.63 19.77 3.09
C SER A 233 1.50 20.07 1.60
N TRP A 234 2.43 19.54 0.82
CA TRP A 234 2.48 19.70 -0.63
C TRP A 234 3.08 18.45 -1.30
N GLU A 235 2.88 18.33 -2.60
CA GLU A 235 3.37 17.21 -3.39
C GLU A 235 4.40 17.66 -4.42
N VAL A 236 5.47 16.87 -4.54
CA VAL A 236 6.54 17.06 -5.53
C VAL A 236 6.90 15.73 -6.16
N GLU A 237 7.39 15.78 -7.40
CA GLU A 237 7.80 14.58 -8.11
C GLU A 237 9.07 14.00 -7.49
N LYS A 238 9.05 12.70 -7.17
CA LYS A 238 10.11 12.02 -6.43
C LYS A 238 11.48 12.11 -7.11
N VAL A 239 11.50 12.14 -8.44
CA VAL A 239 12.78 12.23 -9.18
C VAL A 239 13.42 13.61 -8.99
N ILE A 240 12.63 14.67 -8.80
CA ILE A 240 13.10 16.04 -8.65
C ILE A 240 13.72 16.26 -7.26
N THR A 241 13.20 15.61 -6.21
CA THR A 241 13.69 15.78 -4.83
C THR A 241 15.14 15.33 -4.63
N THR A 242 15.70 14.56 -5.58
CA THR A 242 17.12 14.20 -5.59
C THR A 242 18.06 15.35 -5.96
N SER A 243 17.55 16.38 -6.63
CA SER A 243 18.33 17.50 -7.17
C SER A 243 17.87 18.87 -6.67
N VAL A 244 16.59 19.00 -6.34
CA VAL A 244 15.98 20.26 -5.87
C VAL A 244 15.32 20.01 -4.52
N LEU A 245 15.78 20.73 -3.50
CA LEU A 245 15.10 20.78 -2.22
C LEU A 245 13.98 21.82 -2.29
N PHE A 246 12.80 21.47 -1.79
CA PHE A 246 11.70 22.41 -1.63
C PHE A 246 11.55 22.75 -0.16
N SER A 247 11.25 24.01 0.12
CA SER A 247 10.94 24.49 1.46
C SER A 247 9.71 25.38 1.41
N LEU A 248 9.01 25.46 2.53
CA LEU A 248 7.85 26.30 2.69
C LEU A 248 8.26 27.62 3.35
N PHE A 249 7.81 28.72 2.76
CA PHE A 249 8.04 30.06 3.25
C PHE A 249 6.70 30.70 3.61
N PHE A 250 6.64 31.38 4.73
CA PHE A 250 5.40 31.96 5.21
C PHE A 250 5.58 33.38 5.75
N ARG A 251 4.48 34.13 5.73
CA ARG A 251 4.36 35.44 6.37
C ARG A 251 3.13 35.42 7.27
N ALA A 252 3.32 35.73 8.56
CA ALA A 252 2.24 35.81 9.53
C ALA A 252 1.35 37.03 9.31
N THR A 253 1.88 38.11 8.72
CA THR A 253 1.11 39.28 8.28
C THR A 253 1.68 39.84 6.96
N PRO A 254 0.93 40.64 6.19
CA PRO A 254 1.46 41.23 4.95
C PRO A 254 2.71 42.11 5.15
N ALA A 255 2.92 42.63 6.36
CA ALA A 255 4.05 43.49 6.72
C ALA A 255 5.20 42.76 7.41
N SER A 256 5.05 41.47 7.75
CA SER A 256 6.13 40.70 8.38
C SER A 256 7.18 40.29 7.35
N GLU A 257 8.40 40.07 7.83
CA GLU A 257 9.40 39.37 7.04
C GLU A 257 8.94 37.93 6.75
N GLU A 258 9.51 37.37 5.69
CA GLU A 258 9.20 36.02 5.24
C GLU A 258 10.11 35.02 5.95
N GLU A 259 9.51 34.05 6.61
CA GLU A 259 10.21 33.03 7.40
C GLU A 259 10.23 31.69 6.66
N GLU A 260 11.30 30.91 6.87
CA GLU A 260 11.41 29.54 6.35
C GLU A 260 10.91 28.55 7.40
N CYS A 261 9.99 27.68 7.00
CA CYS A 261 9.50 26.61 7.86
C CYS A 261 10.52 25.45 7.92
N SER A 262 10.87 25.01 9.13
CA SER A 262 11.76 23.87 9.33
C SER A 262 11.44 23.12 10.63
N PRO A 263 11.63 21.78 10.69
CA PRO A 263 12.09 20.90 9.62
C PRO A 263 10.99 20.52 8.62
N VAL A 264 11.38 20.22 7.37
CA VAL A 264 10.48 19.63 6.36
C VAL A 264 10.52 18.11 6.49
N HIS A 265 9.36 17.51 6.68
CA HIS A 265 9.17 16.06 6.70
C HIS A 265 8.77 15.55 5.32
N GLU A 266 9.23 14.35 4.95
CA GLU A 266 8.87 13.71 3.68
C GLU A 266 8.23 12.34 3.95
N LYS A 267 7.15 12.06 3.23
CA LYS A 267 6.43 10.80 3.25
C LYS A 267 6.29 10.27 1.83
N THR A 268 6.79 9.07 1.59
CA THR A 268 6.59 8.36 0.32
C THR A 268 5.21 7.72 0.29
N LEU A 269 4.49 7.91 -0.81
CA LEU A 269 3.20 7.29 -1.05
C LEU A 269 3.38 6.05 -1.96
N PRO A 270 2.68 4.93 -1.70
CA PRO A 270 2.78 3.75 -2.55
C PRO A 270 2.14 4.00 -3.92
N HIS A 271 2.70 3.37 -4.96
CA HIS A 271 2.14 3.37 -6.33
C HIS A 271 1.95 4.76 -6.99
N THR A 272 2.67 5.78 -6.53
CA THR A 272 2.68 7.12 -7.16
C THR A 272 4.10 7.64 -7.35
N PRO A 273 4.39 8.39 -8.43
CA PRO A 273 5.70 9.00 -8.66
C PRO A 273 5.94 10.26 -7.82
N TYR A 274 5.02 10.61 -6.90
CA TYR A 274 5.09 11.81 -6.07
C TYR A 274 5.40 11.46 -4.61
N VAL A 275 6.07 12.38 -3.92
CA VAL A 275 6.24 12.35 -2.46
C VAL A 275 5.49 13.52 -1.85
N VAL A 276 4.97 13.30 -0.64
CA VAL A 276 4.35 14.36 0.15
C VAL A 276 5.39 14.93 1.08
N GLN A 277 5.57 16.25 1.03
CA GLN A 277 6.39 16.98 1.98
C GLN A 277 5.49 17.84 2.86
N SER A 278 5.86 17.99 4.13
CA SER A 278 5.06 18.75 5.09
C SER A 278 5.94 19.50 6.10
N CYS A 279 5.45 20.63 6.57
CA CYS A 279 6.09 21.41 7.62
C CYS A 279 5.04 22.03 8.55
N GLU A 280 5.42 22.19 9.82
CA GLU A 280 4.54 22.68 10.88
C GLU A 280 4.99 24.09 11.30
N ILE A 281 4.09 25.06 11.18
CA ILE A 281 4.34 26.46 11.52
C ILE A 281 3.75 26.74 12.91
N PRO A 282 4.54 27.24 13.88
CA PRO A 282 4.03 27.66 15.17
C PRO A 282 3.25 28.98 15.03
N VAL A 283 2.00 29.00 15.51
CA VAL A 283 1.09 30.15 15.44
C VAL A 283 1.04 30.85 16.80
N SER A 284 1.57 32.07 16.86
CA SER A 284 1.64 32.87 18.08
C SER A 284 0.50 33.89 18.12
N ASN A 285 -0.62 33.53 18.76
CA ASN A 285 -1.83 34.36 18.95
C ASN A 285 -2.83 34.36 17.77
N SER A 286 -3.70 33.35 17.74
CA SER A 286 -4.74 33.14 16.70
C SER A 286 -5.78 34.26 16.61
N SER A 287 -5.90 35.12 17.63
CA SER A 287 -6.94 36.15 17.71
C SER A 287 -6.60 37.47 17.00
N SER A 288 -5.35 37.71 16.61
CA SER A 288 -4.93 38.90 15.83
C SER A 288 -4.34 38.59 14.45
N GLN A 289 -4.02 37.32 14.16
CA GLN A 289 -3.33 36.87 12.95
C GLN A 289 -4.15 35.80 12.20
N SER A 290 -5.28 36.19 11.62
CA SER A 290 -6.19 35.25 10.96
C SER A 290 -5.76 34.83 9.54
N LEU A 291 -4.77 35.51 8.94
CA LEU A 291 -4.38 35.29 7.56
C LEU A 291 -2.86 35.14 7.42
N TYR A 292 -2.43 33.91 7.19
CA TYR A 292 -1.06 33.56 6.84
C TYR A 292 -0.92 33.47 5.32
N HIS A 293 0.14 34.04 4.77
CA HIS A 293 0.52 33.80 3.38
C HIS A 293 1.59 32.71 3.36
N VAL A 294 1.35 31.63 2.62
CA VAL A 294 2.28 30.49 2.49
C VAL A 294 2.66 30.29 1.03
N SER A 295 3.90 29.92 0.79
CA SER A 295 4.42 29.62 -0.53
C SER A 295 5.44 28.49 -0.46
N VAL A 296 5.43 27.60 -1.45
CA VAL A 296 6.43 26.54 -1.58
C VAL A 296 7.31 26.85 -2.77
N ARG A 297 8.63 26.85 -2.57
CA ARG A 297 9.60 27.11 -3.63
C ARG A 297 10.88 26.31 -3.41
N ALA A 298 11.69 26.23 -4.46
CA ALA A 298 13.01 25.63 -4.39
C ALA A 298 13.87 26.39 -3.36
N LYS A 299 14.48 25.64 -2.45
CA LYS A 299 15.45 26.15 -1.48
C LYS A 299 16.78 26.36 -2.18
N MET A 300 17.37 27.54 -1.99
CA MET A 300 18.72 27.80 -2.45
C MET A 300 19.71 27.20 -1.45
N GLU A 301 20.49 26.23 -1.89
CA GLU A 301 21.56 25.66 -1.09
C GLU A 301 22.91 26.25 -1.48
N GLU A 302 23.62 26.77 -0.49
CA GLU A 302 24.95 27.31 -0.67
C GLU A 302 25.95 26.56 0.21
N LYS A 303 27.10 26.24 -0.36
CA LYS A 303 28.22 25.67 0.38
C LYS A 303 29.40 26.62 0.31
N VAL A 304 29.79 27.16 1.46
CA VAL A 304 31.01 27.94 1.57
C VAL A 304 32.20 27.01 1.39
N VAL A 305 32.93 27.19 0.29
CA VAL A 305 34.20 26.51 0.05
C VAL A 305 35.33 27.50 0.30
N GLU A 306 36.00 27.33 1.44
CA GLU A 306 37.18 28.10 1.78
C GLU A 306 38.33 27.73 0.83
N THR A 307 38.53 28.54 -0.21
CA THR A 307 39.49 28.25 -1.30
C THR A 307 40.91 28.05 -0.79
N TYR A 308 41.30 28.77 0.26
CA TYR A 308 42.63 28.66 0.89
C TYR A 308 42.86 27.31 1.60
N LYS A 309 41.80 26.55 1.91
CA LYS A 309 41.89 25.18 2.45
C LYS A 309 41.72 24.10 1.38
N ASN A 310 41.27 24.45 0.18
CA ASN A 310 40.90 23.52 -0.90
C ASN A 310 41.81 23.69 -2.12
N ILE A 311 43.13 23.76 -1.90
CA ILE A 311 44.13 23.99 -2.95
C ILE A 311 44.64 22.65 -3.49
N GLN A 312 44.44 22.41 -4.79
CA GLN A 312 45.09 21.32 -5.51
C GLN A 312 46.18 21.86 -6.44
N VAL A 313 47.44 21.75 -6.00
CA VAL A 313 48.58 22.12 -6.83
C VAL A 313 48.79 21.10 -7.95
N LEU A 314 49.17 21.57 -9.13
CA LEU A 314 49.56 20.72 -10.25
C LEU A 314 50.79 19.86 -9.87
N PRO A 315 50.90 18.65 -10.43
CA PRO A 315 52.06 17.78 -10.18
C PRO A 315 53.36 18.45 -10.66
N PRO A 316 54.48 18.30 -9.94
CA PRO A 316 55.76 18.88 -10.36
C PRO A 316 56.15 18.43 -11.77
N ALA A 317 56.62 19.36 -12.59
CA ALA A 317 57.01 19.07 -13.97
C ALA A 317 58.46 18.57 -14.04
N ASN A 318 58.77 17.79 -15.07
CA ASN A 318 60.12 17.33 -15.43
C ASN A 318 60.91 16.73 -14.24
N VAL A 319 60.33 15.72 -13.60
CA VAL A 319 61.05 14.95 -12.58
C VAL A 319 62.14 14.14 -13.28
N SER A 320 63.39 14.46 -12.99
CA SER A 320 64.56 13.78 -13.57
C SER A 320 65.55 13.35 -12.51
N VAL A 321 66.35 12.35 -12.84
CA VAL A 321 67.38 11.78 -11.96
C VAL A 321 68.72 11.90 -12.66
N THR A 322 69.71 12.49 -11.99
CA THR A 322 71.08 12.59 -12.47
C THR A 322 72.01 11.83 -11.51
N ALA A 323 72.96 11.07 -12.07
CA ALA A 323 74.02 10.46 -11.29
C ALA A 323 75.19 11.45 -11.17
N THR A 324 75.67 11.66 -9.95
CA THR A 324 76.85 12.48 -9.67
C THR A 324 78.11 11.61 -9.66
N ASP A 325 79.27 12.24 -9.87
CA ASP A 325 80.58 11.57 -9.93
C ASP A 325 80.94 10.80 -8.64
N ASN A 326 80.28 11.13 -7.53
CA ASN A 326 80.49 10.53 -6.21
C ASN A 326 79.54 9.35 -5.89
N GLN A 327 78.95 8.70 -6.90
CA GLN A 327 77.94 7.63 -6.71
C GLN A 327 76.67 8.08 -5.95
N GLU A 328 76.32 9.37 -5.96
CA GLU A 328 75.06 9.86 -5.40
C GLU A 328 74.06 10.14 -6.53
N TYR A 329 72.77 9.88 -6.31
CA TYR A 329 71.71 10.24 -7.26
C TYR A 329 71.03 11.52 -6.82
N GLU A 330 70.92 12.50 -7.70
CA GLU A 330 70.18 13.73 -7.46
C GLU A 330 68.85 13.69 -8.22
N LEU A 331 67.75 13.87 -7.50
CA LEU A 331 66.43 14.07 -8.07
C LEU A 331 66.16 15.57 -8.11
N TRP A 332 65.66 16.05 -9.24
CA TRP A 332 65.24 17.43 -9.41
C TRP A 332 63.91 17.49 -10.15
N TRP A 333 63.12 18.50 -9.81
CA TRP A 333 61.84 18.75 -10.44
C TRP A 333 61.56 20.25 -10.51
N ILE A 334 60.70 20.63 -11.46
CA ILE A 334 60.29 22.00 -11.64
C ILE A 334 59.04 22.25 -10.78
N LYS A 335 59.18 23.16 -9.81
CA LYS A 335 58.05 23.65 -9.01
C LYS A 335 57.13 24.52 -9.86
N HIS A 336 55.82 24.41 -9.66
CA HIS A 336 54.88 25.34 -10.27
C HIS A 336 54.95 26.71 -9.60
N LYS A 337 54.97 27.79 -10.40
CA LYS A 337 54.95 29.15 -9.87
C LYS A 337 53.53 29.50 -9.43
N LEU A 338 53.35 29.73 -8.13
CA LEU A 338 52.10 30.26 -7.58
C LEU A 338 52.14 31.79 -7.63
N ASN A 339 50.98 32.44 -7.73
CA ASN A 339 50.88 33.90 -7.75
C ASN A 339 51.37 34.55 -6.45
N TYR A 340 51.31 33.83 -5.34
CA TYR A 340 51.72 34.30 -4.03
C TYR A 340 52.99 33.59 -3.57
N GLY A 341 54.09 34.33 -3.48
CA GLY A 341 55.41 33.79 -3.12
C GLY A 341 55.54 33.30 -1.67
N PHE A 342 54.63 33.70 -0.79
CA PHE A 342 54.61 33.26 0.61
C PHE A 342 54.01 31.85 0.80
N ILE A 343 53.32 31.31 -0.21
CA ILE A 343 52.76 29.95 -0.14
C ILE A 343 53.89 28.94 -0.37
N LYS A 344 54.25 28.23 0.70
CA LYS A 344 55.32 27.22 0.67
C LYS A 344 54.78 25.92 0.09
N GLN A 345 55.44 25.41 -0.95
CA GLN A 345 55.17 24.08 -1.50
C GLN A 345 56.03 23.06 -0.76
N ARG A 346 55.40 21.97 -0.32
CA ARG A 346 56.11 20.77 0.17
C ARG A 346 55.92 19.66 -0.86
N TYR A 347 56.90 18.77 -0.93
CA TYR A 347 56.96 17.67 -1.87
C TYR A 347 57.12 16.37 -1.10
N GLN A 348 56.42 15.34 -1.55
CA GLN A 348 56.60 13.99 -1.06
C GLN A 348 57.22 13.15 -2.17
N VAL A 349 58.45 12.69 -1.96
CA VAL A 349 59.19 11.86 -2.92
C VAL A 349 59.11 10.41 -2.47
N LYS A 350 58.80 9.49 -3.39
CA LYS A 350 58.75 8.05 -3.16
C LYS A 350 59.56 7.33 -4.22
N TYR A 351 60.39 6.40 -3.78
CA TYR A 351 61.30 5.66 -4.66
C TYR A 351 61.45 4.21 -4.17
N TRP A 352 61.68 3.27 -5.10
CA TRP A 352 61.84 1.85 -4.80
C TRP A 352 62.69 1.13 -5.85
N GLU A 353 63.24 -0.02 -5.47
CA GLU A 353 63.98 -0.92 -6.36
C GLU A 353 63.01 -1.73 -7.23
N ASN A 354 63.34 -1.87 -8.53
CA ASN A 354 62.47 -2.57 -9.47
C ASN A 354 62.18 -4.02 -9.00
N ASN A 355 60.93 -4.49 -9.13
CA ASN A 355 60.43 -5.77 -8.60
C ASN A 355 60.39 -5.94 -7.07
N ARG A 356 60.56 -4.87 -6.27
CA ARG A 356 60.38 -4.89 -4.80
C ARG A 356 59.42 -3.81 -4.29
N TYR A 357 58.18 -3.83 -4.79
CA TYR A 357 57.11 -2.87 -4.42
C TYR A 357 56.82 -2.77 -2.91
N ASN A 358 57.19 -3.78 -2.11
CA ASN A 358 56.93 -3.81 -0.67
C ASN A 358 57.97 -3.06 0.17
N LYS A 359 59.08 -2.59 -0.40
CA LYS A 359 60.11 -1.78 0.28
C LYS A 359 60.19 -0.36 -0.30
N LYS A 360 59.15 0.44 -0.05
CA LYS A 360 59.10 1.85 -0.46
C LYS A 360 59.80 2.74 0.56
N ARG A 361 60.64 3.65 0.10
CA ARG A 361 61.15 4.76 0.93
C ARG A 361 60.42 6.04 0.56
N SER A 362 59.95 6.79 1.55
CA SER A 362 59.20 8.04 1.38
C SER A 362 59.88 9.15 2.15
N TYR A 363 60.05 10.30 1.50
CA TYR A 363 60.63 11.50 2.10
C TYR A 363 59.73 12.69 1.84
N SER A 364 59.58 13.57 2.84
CA SER A 364 58.83 14.82 2.74
C SER A 364 59.79 15.99 2.86
N MET A 365 59.70 16.95 1.95
CA MET A 365 60.69 18.03 1.85
C MET A 365 60.12 19.31 1.26
N VAL A 366 60.81 20.43 1.45
CA VAL A 366 60.36 21.77 1.02
C VAL A 366 61.17 22.29 -0.19
N HIS A 367 62.31 21.67 -0.48
CA HIS A 367 63.18 21.99 -1.61
C HIS A 367 62.78 21.19 -2.85
N ALA A 368 63.05 21.75 -4.03
CA ALA A 368 62.72 21.14 -5.32
C ALA A 368 63.81 20.17 -5.85
N SER A 369 64.72 19.74 -4.98
CA SER A 369 65.79 18.78 -5.28
C SER A 369 66.11 17.90 -4.07
N MET A 370 66.49 16.64 -4.30
CA MET A 370 66.85 15.65 -3.29
C MET A 370 68.12 14.88 -3.67
N LEU A 371 69.10 14.82 -2.78
CA LEU A 371 70.29 13.97 -2.93
C LEU A 371 70.09 12.62 -2.23
N LEU A 372 70.35 11.53 -2.93
CA LEU A 372 70.33 10.15 -2.46
C LEU A 372 71.74 9.58 -2.47
N ARG A 373 72.32 9.39 -1.28
CA ARG A 373 73.60 8.67 -1.11
C ARG A 373 73.37 7.17 -1.21
N ASN A 374 74.07 6.51 -2.14
CA ASN A 374 73.70 5.20 -2.63
C ASN A 374 74.07 4.04 -1.70
N ARG A 375 73.09 3.16 -1.47
CA ARG A 375 73.21 1.70 -1.61
C ARG A 375 71.85 1.12 -2.08
N SER A 376 71.39 1.54 -3.26
CA SER A 376 70.45 0.84 -4.16
C SER A 376 70.02 1.80 -5.28
N ALA A 377 70.37 1.49 -6.52
CA ALA A 377 69.98 2.24 -7.73
C ALA A 377 68.45 2.30 -7.86
N CYS A 378 67.90 3.50 -8.06
CA CYS A 378 66.47 3.69 -8.23
C CYS A 378 66.13 3.87 -9.71
N THR A 379 65.43 2.89 -10.29
CA THR A 379 65.12 2.85 -11.73
C THR A 379 63.65 3.18 -12.06
N ASP A 380 62.78 3.40 -11.06
CA ASP A 380 61.41 3.90 -11.31
C ASP A 380 60.88 4.69 -10.09
N CYS A 381 60.48 5.94 -10.29
CA CYS A 381 59.93 6.85 -9.27
C CYS A 381 58.53 7.26 -9.68
N ARG A 382 57.48 6.78 -8.99
CA ARG A 382 56.12 7.36 -9.11
C ARG A 382 55.65 7.98 -7.81
N GLN A 383 55.08 9.17 -7.93
CA GLN A 383 54.58 9.98 -6.84
C GLN A 383 53.12 9.63 -6.53
N LYS A 384 52.75 9.60 -5.25
CA LYS A 384 51.35 9.55 -4.79
C LYS A 384 51.15 10.69 -3.81
N HIS A 385 50.15 11.54 -4.09
CA HIS A 385 49.85 12.78 -3.38
C HIS A 385 49.39 12.56 -1.94
N LEU A 386 49.87 13.43 -1.04
CA LEU A 386 49.20 13.84 0.19
C LEU A 386 49.98 15.00 0.83
N ILE A 387 49.30 16.12 1.12
CA ILE A 387 49.64 16.98 2.26
C ILE A 387 48.34 17.45 2.94
N PRO A 388 48.18 17.15 4.23
CA PRO A 388 47.43 17.95 5.18
C PRO A 388 48.33 18.99 5.88
N GLY A 389 47.72 20.09 6.33
CA GLY A 389 48.26 20.97 7.38
C GLY A 389 48.71 22.36 6.92
N VAL A 390 47.83 23.34 7.13
CA VAL A 390 48.17 24.73 7.46
C VAL A 390 48.98 24.75 8.75
#